data_AF-A0A7J9XMW6-F1
#
_entry.id   AF-A0A7J9XMW6-F1
#
_cell.length_a   1.000
_cell.length_b   1.000
_cell.length_c   1.000
_cell.angle_alpha   90.00
_cell.angle_beta   90.00
_cell.angle_gamma   90.00
#
_symmetry.space_group_name_H-M   'P 1'
#
loop_
_entity.id
_entity.type
_entity.pdbx_description
1 polymer ?
#
loop_
_entity_poly.entity_id
_entity_poly.type
_entity_poly.pdbx_seq_one_letter_code
_entity_poly.pdbx_strand_id
1 'polypeptide(L)'
;MIHNGSHPITLARSDADRRVKPDLTAKRRSRPVVENDTYAAFSRRVIAAHARRVATGDIEALPDLTALYDDLDQAVLGLRSCGYSWNEIATRLGITRQAAHERWADSP
;
A
#
# COMPACT_ATOMS: atom_id res chain seq x y z
N MET A 1 -9.35 69.31 -15.12
CA MET A 1 -9.27 69.19 -16.59
C MET A 1 -7.93 68.53 -16.90
N ILE A 2 -7.91 67.23 -17.21
CA ILE A 2 -6.70 66.46 -17.57
C ILE A 2 -7.11 65.52 -18.72
N HIS A 3 -6.25 65.35 -19.72
CA HIS A 3 -6.50 64.50 -20.90
C HIS A 3 -6.58 63.01 -20.53
N ASN A 4 -7.39 62.24 -21.27
CA ASN A 4 -6.90 61.06 -21.97
C ASN A 4 -7.77 60.72 -23.20
N GLY A 5 -7.19 60.11 -24.23
CA GLY A 5 -7.83 59.89 -25.52
C GLY A 5 -8.51 58.53 -25.72
N SER A 6 -9.28 58.43 -26.79
CA SER A 6 -9.80 57.20 -27.40
C SER A 6 -8.65 56.28 -27.90
N HIS A 7 -8.80 54.98 -28.21
CA HIS A 7 -9.93 54.19 -28.71
C HIS A 7 -9.84 52.70 -28.24
N PRO A 8 -10.87 51.84 -28.49
CA PRO A 8 -11.01 50.54 -27.82
C PRO A 8 -10.39 49.35 -28.58
N ILE A 9 -10.22 48.21 -27.90
CA ILE A 9 -10.38 46.86 -28.46
C ILE A 9 -10.80 45.90 -27.35
N THR A 10 -11.83 45.09 -27.63
CA THR A 10 -12.25 43.96 -26.80
C THR A 10 -11.22 42.83 -26.89
N LEU A 11 -10.70 42.34 -25.77
CA LEU A 11 -10.27 40.95 -25.68
C LEU A 11 -10.64 40.35 -24.31
N ALA A 12 -11.01 39.07 -24.33
CA ALA A 12 -11.59 38.40 -23.17
C ALA A 12 -10.56 38.11 -22.05
N ARG A 13 -11.07 37.88 -20.85
CA ARG A 13 -10.34 37.27 -19.73
C ARG A 13 -9.63 35.99 -20.19
N SER A 14 -8.30 35.96 -20.05
CA SER A 14 -7.51 34.71 -20.03
C SER A 14 -6.89 34.52 -18.65
N ASP A 15 -7.74 34.14 -17.70
CA ASP A 15 -7.34 33.72 -16.35
C ASP A 15 -6.92 32.23 -16.39
N ALA A 16 -5.93 31.94 -17.24
CA ALA A 16 -5.71 30.62 -17.82
C ALA A 16 -4.37 29.94 -17.43
N ASP A 17 -3.61 30.52 -16.48
CA ASP A 17 -2.32 29.97 -16.05
C ASP A 17 -2.21 29.74 -14.53
N ARG A 18 -3.20 29.04 -13.96
CA ARG A 18 -3.07 28.43 -12.63
C ARG A 18 -3.74 27.07 -12.50
N ARG A 19 -3.57 26.20 -13.50
CA ARG A 19 -3.93 24.78 -13.40
C ARG A 19 -2.94 24.03 -12.51
N VAL A 20 -3.14 24.12 -11.19
CA VAL A 20 -2.65 23.09 -10.27
C VAL A 20 -3.22 21.75 -10.74
N LYS A 21 -2.36 20.78 -11.05
CA LYS A 21 -2.79 19.48 -11.59
C LYS A 21 -3.69 18.76 -10.55
N PRO A 22 -4.93 18.36 -10.90
CA PRO A 22 -5.83 17.71 -9.95
C PRO A 22 -5.32 16.32 -9.48
N ASP A 23 -4.41 15.72 -10.25
CA ASP A 23 -3.72 14.44 -9.95
C ASP A 23 -2.95 14.42 -8.63
N LEU A 24 -2.63 15.57 -8.04
CA LEU A 24 -2.01 15.63 -6.71
C LEU A 24 -3.00 15.35 -5.57
N THR A 25 -4.29 15.24 -5.89
CA THR A 25 -5.29 14.60 -5.02
C THR A 25 -5.48 13.13 -5.42
N ALA A 26 -4.36 12.42 -5.61
CA ALA A 26 -4.31 10.97 -5.62
C ALA A 26 -4.96 10.48 -4.33
N LYS A 27 -6.24 10.10 -4.43
CA LYS A 27 -7.16 9.77 -3.34
C LYS A 27 -6.46 8.77 -2.43
N ARG A 28 -5.87 9.27 -1.32
CA ARG A 28 -5.18 8.44 -0.34
C ARG A 28 -6.23 7.44 0.12
N ARG A 29 -6.12 6.20 -0.38
CA ARG A 29 -7.06 5.13 -0.08
C ARG A 29 -6.86 4.80 1.39
N SER A 30 -7.53 5.56 2.27
CA SER A 30 -7.64 5.25 3.67
C SER A 30 -8.30 3.87 3.75
N ARG A 31 -7.46 2.84 3.90
CA ARG A 31 -7.77 1.58 4.61
C ARG A 31 -8.72 1.96 5.74
N PRO A 32 -9.91 1.36 5.88
CA PRO A 32 -10.73 1.53 7.07
C PRO A 32 -9.86 1.16 8.30
N VAL A 33 -9.35 2.19 9.00
CA VAL A 33 -8.11 2.06 9.80
C VAL A 33 -8.34 1.31 11.12
N VAL A 34 -9.48 1.50 11.76
CA VAL A 34 -9.55 1.36 13.23
C VAL A 34 -9.58 -0.10 13.71
N GLU A 35 -10.34 -0.97 13.07
CA GLU A 35 -10.49 -2.37 13.51
C GLU A 35 -9.33 -3.26 13.06
N ASN A 36 -8.97 -3.16 11.77
CA ASN A 36 -7.92 -3.97 11.15
C ASN A 36 -6.53 -3.70 11.78
N ASP A 37 -6.25 -2.46 12.20
CA ASP A 37 -4.99 -2.11 12.86
C ASP A 37 -4.92 -2.65 14.30
N THR A 38 -6.05 -2.69 15.02
CA THR A 38 -6.14 -3.28 16.37
C THR A 38 -5.94 -4.81 16.31
N TYR A 39 -6.58 -5.47 15.34
CA TYR A 39 -6.38 -6.90 15.09
C TYR A 39 -4.91 -7.18 14.70
N ALA A 40 -4.35 -6.44 13.75
CA ALA A 40 -2.94 -6.60 13.35
C ALA A 40 -1.96 -6.36 14.51
N ALA A 41 -2.23 -5.40 15.40
CA ALA A 41 -1.43 -5.15 16.60
C ALA A 41 -1.58 -6.26 17.67
N PHE A 42 -2.74 -6.92 17.74
CA PHE A 42 -2.91 -8.14 18.54
C PHE A 42 -2.12 -9.32 17.95
N SER A 43 -2.34 -9.67 16.68
CA SER A 43 -1.67 -10.79 16.03
C SER A 43 -0.14 -10.64 16.05
N ARG A 44 0.39 -9.44 15.80
CA ARG A 44 1.83 -9.16 15.91
C ARG A 44 2.38 -9.43 17.32
N ARG A 45 1.63 -9.12 18.38
CA ARG A 45 2.05 -9.42 19.78
C ARG A 45 2.08 -10.92 20.06
N VAL A 46 1.10 -11.66 19.56
CA VAL A 46 1.02 -13.13 19.71
C VAL A 46 2.19 -13.81 18.99
N ILE A 47 2.39 -13.51 17.70
CA ILE A 47 3.49 -14.07 16.89
C ILE A 47 4.84 -13.75 17.52
N ALA A 48 5.06 -12.50 17.94
CA ALA A 48 6.31 -12.10 18.60
C ALA A 48 6.52 -12.80 19.96
N ALA A 49 5.47 -13.17 20.69
CA ALA A 49 5.58 -13.94 21.92
C ALA A 49 5.95 -15.41 21.66
N HIS A 50 5.40 -16.02 20.61
CA HIS A 50 5.75 -17.38 20.19
C HIS A 50 7.20 -17.45 19.70
N ALA A 51 7.60 -16.52 18.82
CA ALA A 51 8.97 -16.41 18.33
C ALA A 51 10.01 -16.24 19.45
N ARG A 52 9.67 -15.52 20.54
CA ARG A 52 10.54 -15.42 21.72
C ARG A 52 10.73 -16.73 22.47
N ARG A 53 9.73 -17.63 22.49
CA ARG A 53 9.89 -18.97 23.12
C ARG A 53 10.82 -19.85 22.31
N VAL A 54 10.61 -19.90 21.00
CA VAL A 54 11.52 -20.60 20.07
C VAL A 54 12.95 -20.09 20.21
N ALA A 55 13.13 -18.76 20.25
CA ALA A 55 14.44 -18.13 20.46
C ALA A 55 15.09 -18.41 21.83
N THR A 56 14.35 -18.91 22.83
CA THR A 56 14.91 -19.38 24.11
C THR A 56 15.29 -20.87 24.12
N GLY A 57 15.22 -21.57 22.98
CA GLY A 57 15.65 -22.96 22.82
C GLY A 57 14.51 -23.97 22.64
N ASP A 58 13.27 -23.51 22.52
CA ASP A 58 12.09 -24.35 22.25
C ASP A 58 12.02 -24.73 20.75
N ILE A 59 12.82 -25.75 20.37
CA ILE A 59 12.93 -26.21 18.98
C ILE A 59 11.65 -26.92 18.49
N GLU A 60 10.93 -27.59 19.37
CA GLU A 60 9.67 -28.30 19.05
C GLU A 60 8.55 -27.33 18.67
N ALA A 61 8.63 -26.06 19.10
CA ALA A 61 7.73 -24.98 18.71
C ALA A 61 8.10 -24.30 17.37
N LEU A 62 9.23 -24.64 16.74
CA LEU A 62 9.64 -24.06 15.45
C LEU A 62 8.71 -24.43 14.28
N PRO A 63 8.21 -25.68 14.12
CA PRO A 63 7.24 -26.03 13.08
C PRO A 63 5.96 -25.21 13.16
N ASP A 64 5.39 -25.05 14.36
CA ASP A 64 4.18 -24.24 14.59
C ASP A 64 4.39 -22.77 14.22
N LEU A 65 5.55 -22.20 14.58
CA LEU A 65 5.92 -20.84 14.17
C LEU A 65 6.13 -20.72 12.65
N THR A 66 6.55 -21.80 12.00
CA THR A 66 6.79 -21.85 10.55
C THR A 66 5.49 -21.99 9.76
N ALA A 67 4.49 -22.71 10.28
CA ALA A 67 3.16 -22.80 9.65
C ALA A 67 2.49 -21.41 9.47
N LEU A 68 2.82 -20.44 10.33
CA LEU A 68 2.37 -19.04 10.20
C LEU A 68 2.99 -18.31 8.99
N TYR A 69 4.06 -18.85 8.40
CA TYR A 69 4.61 -18.41 7.12
C TYR A 69 3.81 -18.98 5.95
N ASP A 70 3.38 -20.24 6.03
CA ASP A 70 2.49 -20.84 5.02
C ASP A 70 1.14 -20.08 4.94
N ASP A 71 0.59 -19.66 6.09
CA ASP A 71 -0.59 -18.79 6.16
C ASP A 71 -0.38 -17.44 5.41
N LEU A 72 0.83 -16.88 5.45
CA LEU A 72 1.18 -15.66 4.73
C LEU A 72 1.23 -15.90 3.22
N ASP A 73 1.82 -17.01 2.78
CA ASP A 73 1.89 -17.39 1.38
C ASP A 73 0.49 -17.65 0.82
N GLN A 74 -0.38 -18.35 1.56
CA GLN A 74 -1.80 -18.54 1.21
C GLN A 74 -2.56 -17.20 1.14
N ALA A 75 -2.31 -16.26 2.05
CA ALA A 75 -2.90 -14.93 1.97
C ALA A 75 -2.46 -14.15 0.72
N VAL A 76 -1.20 -14.30 0.29
CA VAL A 76 -0.68 -13.67 -0.94
C VAL A 76 -1.29 -14.31 -2.20
N LEU A 77 -1.37 -15.64 -2.26
CA LEU A 77 -2.01 -16.38 -3.36
C LEU A 77 -3.52 -16.08 -3.42
N GLY A 78 -4.19 -15.93 -2.28
CA GLY A 78 -5.57 -15.47 -2.17
C GLY A 78 -5.78 -14.06 -2.74
N LEU A 79 -4.87 -13.12 -2.46
CA LEU A 79 -4.91 -11.80 -3.12
C LEU A 79 -4.68 -11.91 -4.63
N ARG A 80 -3.79 -12.80 -5.08
CA ARG A 80 -3.53 -13.03 -6.50
C ARG A 80 -4.78 -13.57 -7.22
N SER A 81 -5.51 -14.51 -6.62
CA SER A 81 -6.76 -15.06 -7.17
C SER A 81 -7.92 -14.06 -7.14
N CYS A 82 -7.96 -13.14 -6.16
CA CYS A 82 -8.83 -11.97 -6.16
C CYS A 82 -8.51 -10.92 -7.24
N GLY A 83 -7.50 -11.16 -8.10
CA GLY A 83 -7.17 -10.32 -9.25
C GLY A 83 -6.12 -9.25 -9.01
N TYR A 84 -5.56 -9.13 -7.80
CA TYR A 84 -4.47 -8.17 -7.53
C TYR A 84 -3.22 -8.55 -8.32
N SER A 85 -2.53 -7.56 -8.90
CA SER A 85 -1.31 -7.79 -9.66
C SER A 85 -0.10 -8.02 -8.75
N TRP A 86 0.90 -8.77 -9.22
CA TRP A 86 2.18 -8.93 -8.51
C TRP A 86 2.83 -7.59 -8.16
N ASN A 87 2.66 -6.57 -9.01
CA ASN A 87 3.20 -5.24 -8.77
C ASN A 87 2.50 -4.53 -7.60
N GLU A 88 1.17 -4.64 -7.50
CA GLU A 88 0.41 -4.08 -6.38
C GLU A 88 0.73 -4.79 -5.07
N ILE A 89 0.76 -6.13 -5.06
CA ILE A 89 1.11 -6.93 -3.89
C ILE A 89 2.52 -6.57 -3.40
N ALA A 90 3.53 -6.58 -4.29
CA ALA A 90 4.89 -6.19 -3.97
C ALA A 90 4.99 -4.76 -3.39
N THR A 91 4.28 -3.81 -4.00
CA THR A 91 4.20 -2.41 -3.51
C THR A 91 3.61 -2.32 -2.11
N ARG A 92 2.63 -3.17 -1.74
CA ARG A 92 2.05 -3.21 -0.40
C ARG A 92 2.95 -3.87 0.64
N LEU A 93 3.76 -4.85 0.22
CA LEU A 93 4.72 -5.55 1.08
C LEU A 93 6.07 -4.82 1.20
N GLY A 94 6.33 -3.80 0.38
CA GLY A 94 7.58 -3.04 0.38
C GLY A 94 8.75 -3.76 -0.30
N ILE A 95 8.46 -4.69 -1.22
CA ILE A 95 9.45 -5.48 -1.96
C ILE A 95 9.36 -5.21 -3.46
N THR A 96 10.33 -5.71 -4.24
CA THR A 96 10.29 -5.59 -5.70
C THR A 96 9.27 -6.57 -6.31
N ARG A 97 8.71 -6.22 -7.49
CA ARG A 97 7.85 -7.14 -8.26
C ARG A 97 8.54 -8.47 -8.55
N GLN A 98 9.85 -8.44 -8.81
CA GLN A 98 10.63 -9.64 -9.08
C GLN A 98 10.75 -10.53 -7.83
N ALA A 99 11.05 -9.97 -6.66
CA ALA A 99 11.11 -10.73 -5.41
C ALA A 99 9.75 -11.36 -5.03
N ALA A 100 8.64 -10.67 -5.34
CA ALA A 100 7.31 -11.27 -5.19
C ALA A 100 7.06 -12.42 -6.18
N HIS A 101 7.47 -12.26 -7.44
CA HIS A 101 7.31 -13.30 -8.46
C HIS A 101 8.17 -14.53 -8.16
N GLU A 102 9.43 -14.34 -7.80
CA GLU A 102 10.38 -15.40 -7.43
C GLU A 102 9.91 -16.21 -6.22
N ARG A 103 9.20 -15.58 -5.28
CA ARG A 103 8.68 -16.25 -4.09
C ARG A 103 7.37 -17.00 -4.30
N TRP A 104 6.46 -16.49 -5.14
CA TRP A 104 5.06 -16.97 -5.18
C TRP A 104 4.52 -17.33 -6.58
N ALA A 105 5.27 -17.14 -7.67
CA ALA A 105 4.72 -17.44 -9.01
C ALA A 105 4.71 -18.93 -9.35
N ASP A 106 5.64 -19.69 -8.77
CA ASP A 106 5.78 -21.15 -8.97
C ASP A 106 5.30 -21.95 -7.74
N SER A 107 4.64 -21.27 -6.77
CA SER A 107 3.95 -21.92 -5.65
C SER A 107 2.66 -22.60 -6.13
N PRO A 108 2.35 -23.82 -5.66
CA PRO A 108 1.16 -24.57 -6.07
C PRO A 108 -0.16 -23.99 -5.54
#